data_AF-A0A957N0H4-F1
#
_entry.id   AF-A0A957N0H4-F1
#
_cell.length_a   1.000
_cell.length_b   1.000
_cell.length_c   1.000
_cell.angle_alpha   90.00
_cell.angle_beta   90.00
_cell.angle_gamma   90.00
#
_symmetry.space_group_name_H-M   'P 1'
#
loop_
_entity.id
_entity.type
_entity.pdbx_description
1 polymer ?
#
loop_
_entity_poly.entity_id
_entity_poly.type
_entity_poly.pdbx_seq_one_letter_code
_entity_poly.pdbx_strand_id
1 'polypeptide(L)'
;MSKQRSSGQAAPDDAGSAAQEGHVGQRLRQLRTERGMSIRALAEASGLSVNTLSLIENGKISPSVSTLHRAAAALGVIITAFFEVPAPRRNVVCLRSVHRNEVPFDHGTLEDLAVGFAGRRLRPSLVTLEPHNGSGAEPIVHTGFEFVYCLEGCITYRVDGQVYRLAPGDSLIFESHLPHCWQNEEDTPARMLLVLTPTDDLDRPVHRHFTAGDTAEQQNSP
;
A
#
# COMPACT_ATOMS: atom_id res chain seq x y z
N MET A 1 -35.69 -57.26 11.33
CA MET A 1 -35.85 -55.79 11.23
C MET A 1 -34.83 -55.17 12.18
N SER A 2 -33.57 -55.05 11.78
CA SER A 2 -32.93 -53.97 10.98
C SER A 2 -32.01 -53.15 11.90
N LYS A 3 -30.76 -53.60 11.99
CA LYS A 3 -29.62 -52.83 12.51
C LYS A 3 -29.22 -51.81 11.42
N GLN A 4 -29.16 -50.54 11.80
CA GLN A 4 -28.73 -49.43 10.95
C GLN A 4 -27.29 -49.65 10.47
N ARG A 5 -27.10 -49.45 9.15
CA ARG A 5 -25.81 -49.45 8.48
C ARG A 5 -25.18 -48.07 8.53
N SER A 6 -23.87 -48.10 8.77
CA SER A 6 -22.85 -47.10 8.50
C SER A 6 -23.03 -46.34 7.19
N SER A 7 -22.79 -45.03 7.24
CA SER A 7 -22.26 -44.24 6.15
C SER A 7 -21.30 -43.20 6.74
N GLY A 8 -20.01 -43.54 6.72
CA GLY A 8 -18.93 -42.60 6.97
C GLY A 8 -18.84 -41.63 5.79
N GLN A 9 -18.98 -40.34 6.10
CA GLN A 9 -18.84 -39.26 5.15
C GLN A 9 -17.37 -38.81 5.18
N ALA A 10 -16.65 -39.05 4.08
CA ALA A 10 -15.28 -38.61 3.88
C ALA A 10 -15.23 -37.07 3.76
N ALA A 11 -14.30 -36.46 4.48
CA ALA A 11 -14.01 -35.02 4.42
C ALA A 11 -13.32 -34.65 3.09
N PRO A 12 -13.65 -33.50 2.46
CA PRO A 12 -12.90 -32.95 1.35
C PRO A 12 -12.05 -31.76 1.85
N ASP A 13 -10.77 -31.96 2.16
CA ASP A 13 -9.93 -30.85 2.70
C ASP A 13 -8.46 -30.81 2.22
N ASP A 14 -8.11 -31.50 1.13
CA ASP A 14 -6.68 -31.63 0.73
C ASP A 14 -6.26 -30.79 -0.49
N ALA A 15 -7.19 -30.06 -1.13
CA ALA A 15 -6.91 -29.28 -2.35
C ALA A 15 -6.58 -27.79 -2.11
N GLY A 16 -6.96 -27.24 -0.95
CA GLY A 16 -6.73 -25.82 -0.61
C GLY A 16 -5.33 -25.52 -0.08
N SER A 17 -4.72 -26.47 0.63
CA SER A 17 -3.41 -26.31 1.30
C SER A 17 -2.26 -26.13 0.30
N ALA A 18 -2.16 -27.04 -0.68
CA ALA A 18 -1.03 -27.05 -1.62
C ALA A 18 -0.96 -25.81 -2.54
N ALA A 19 -2.11 -25.21 -2.87
CA ALA A 19 -2.17 -24.00 -3.71
C ALA A 19 -1.71 -22.74 -2.96
N GLN A 20 -2.04 -22.60 -1.67
CA GLN A 20 -1.55 -21.50 -0.82
C GLN A 20 -0.06 -21.64 -0.49
N GLU A 21 0.44 -22.86 -0.35
CA GLU A 21 1.84 -23.13 0.00
C GLU A 21 2.85 -22.71 -1.09
N GLY A 22 2.53 -22.95 -2.37
CA GLY A 22 3.35 -22.50 -3.50
C GLY A 22 3.40 -20.97 -3.64
N HIS A 23 2.35 -20.27 -3.21
CA HIS A 23 2.27 -18.81 -3.24
C HIS A 23 3.17 -18.14 -2.19
N VAL A 24 3.33 -18.73 -1.01
CA VAL A 24 4.13 -18.16 0.09
C VAL A 24 5.61 -18.08 -0.29
N GLY A 25 6.17 -19.14 -0.88
CA GLY A 25 7.57 -19.16 -1.32
C GLY A 25 7.86 -18.11 -2.39
N GLN A 26 6.97 -17.98 -3.38
CA GLN A 26 7.08 -16.97 -4.43
C GLN A 26 6.97 -15.55 -3.87
N ARG A 27 6.04 -15.33 -2.93
CA ARG A 27 5.84 -14.03 -2.28
C ARG A 27 7.04 -13.64 -1.41
N LEU A 28 7.63 -14.59 -0.69
CA LEU A 28 8.87 -14.38 0.06
C LEU A 28 10.01 -13.91 -0.88
N ARG A 29 10.20 -14.61 -2.02
CA ARG A 29 11.20 -14.24 -3.01
C ARG A 29 10.96 -12.84 -3.58
N GLN A 30 9.70 -12.49 -3.86
CA GLN A 30 9.31 -11.18 -4.36
C GLN A 30 9.67 -10.08 -3.33
N LEU A 31 9.20 -10.22 -2.09
CA LEU A 31 9.44 -9.25 -1.01
C LEU A 31 10.93 -9.06 -0.71
N ARG A 32 11.72 -10.14 -0.80
CA ARG A 32 13.19 -10.08 -0.69
C ARG A 32 13.81 -9.27 -1.83
N THR A 33 13.37 -9.52 -3.05
CA THR A 33 13.91 -8.86 -4.26
C THR A 33 13.53 -7.38 -4.32
N GLU A 34 12.31 -7.03 -3.90
CA GLU A 34 11.84 -5.63 -3.79
C GLU A 34 12.69 -4.79 -2.81
N ARG A 35 13.35 -5.45 -1.85
CA ARG A 35 14.28 -4.83 -0.89
C ARG A 35 15.74 -4.87 -1.33
N GLY A 36 16.02 -5.35 -2.54
CA GLY A 36 17.39 -5.52 -3.03
C GLY A 36 18.23 -6.52 -2.23
N MET A 37 17.60 -7.36 -1.40
CA MET A 37 18.33 -8.30 -0.55
C MET A 37 18.73 -9.55 -1.35
N SER A 38 20.00 -9.95 -1.24
CA SER A 38 20.41 -11.29 -1.67
C SER A 38 19.84 -12.35 -0.72
N ILE A 39 19.75 -13.60 -1.17
CA ILE A 39 19.32 -14.70 -0.29
C ILE A 39 20.24 -14.89 0.92
N ARG A 40 21.54 -14.56 0.77
CA ARG A 40 22.52 -14.57 1.87
C ARG A 40 22.26 -13.44 2.86
N ALA A 41 21.97 -12.23 2.37
CA ALA A 41 21.63 -11.11 3.22
C ALA A 41 20.36 -11.38 4.03
N LEU A 42 19.34 -11.99 3.43
CA LEU A 42 18.14 -12.40 4.15
C LEU A 42 18.43 -13.52 5.18
N ALA A 43 19.28 -14.48 4.83
CA ALA A 43 19.72 -15.53 5.75
C ALA A 43 20.39 -14.94 7.00
N GLU A 44 21.32 -14.00 6.81
CA GLU A 44 22.00 -13.30 7.90
C GLU A 44 21.02 -12.49 8.75
N ALA A 45 20.17 -11.67 8.13
CA ALA A 45 19.22 -10.81 8.85
C ALA A 45 18.13 -11.59 9.60
N SER A 46 17.66 -12.72 9.06
CA SER A 46 16.64 -13.57 9.69
C SER A 46 17.23 -14.62 10.63
N GLY A 47 18.53 -14.88 10.55
CA GLY A 47 19.25 -16.02 11.15
C GLY A 47 18.81 -17.39 10.60
N LEU A 48 18.13 -17.43 9.45
CA LEU A 48 17.74 -18.67 8.78
C LEU A 48 18.87 -19.14 7.88
N SER A 49 18.96 -20.45 7.62
CA SER A 49 19.98 -20.94 6.68
C SER A 49 19.63 -20.56 5.24
N VAL A 50 20.66 -20.27 4.42
CA VAL A 50 20.51 -20.01 2.98
C VAL A 50 19.79 -21.17 2.28
N ASN A 51 20.10 -22.41 2.69
CA ASN A 51 19.46 -23.60 2.13
C ASN A 51 17.96 -23.65 2.44
N THR A 52 17.58 -23.38 3.69
CA THR A 52 16.17 -23.31 4.12
C THR A 52 15.40 -22.27 3.32
N LEU A 53 15.93 -21.04 3.21
CA LEU A 53 15.31 -19.98 2.42
C LEU A 53 15.19 -20.35 0.94
N SER A 54 16.21 -20.98 0.37
CA SER A 54 16.20 -21.41 -1.03
C SER A 54 15.12 -22.48 -1.28
N LEU A 55 15.01 -23.46 -0.38
CA LEU A 55 13.98 -24.50 -0.49
C LEU A 55 12.58 -23.90 -0.36
N ILE A 56 12.37 -22.93 0.52
CA ILE A 56 11.08 -22.22 0.67
C ILE A 56 10.76 -21.41 -0.59
N GLU A 57 11.69 -20.57 -1.06
CA GLU A 57 11.46 -19.70 -2.23
C GLU A 57 11.16 -20.49 -3.51
N ASN A 58 11.67 -21.71 -3.61
CA ASN A 58 11.42 -22.62 -4.73
C ASN A 58 10.24 -23.58 -4.50
N GLY A 59 9.48 -23.41 -3.41
CA GLY A 59 8.32 -24.25 -3.08
C GLY A 59 8.66 -25.72 -2.81
N LYS A 60 9.91 -26.01 -2.40
CA LYS A 60 10.39 -27.36 -2.09
C LYS A 60 10.07 -27.78 -0.65
N ILE A 61 9.96 -26.82 0.27
CA ILE A 61 9.51 -27.06 1.64
C ILE A 61 8.53 -25.96 2.07
N SER A 62 7.55 -26.34 2.88
CA SER A 62 6.60 -25.39 3.47
C SER A 62 7.21 -24.77 4.74
N PRO A 63 7.24 -23.44 4.87
CA PRO A 63 7.84 -22.78 6.03
C PRO A 63 6.94 -22.93 7.27
N SER A 64 7.57 -23.06 8.45
CA SER A 64 6.84 -22.92 9.71
C SER A 64 6.41 -21.47 9.95
N VAL A 65 5.39 -21.26 10.79
CA VAL A 65 4.98 -19.91 11.24
C VAL A 65 6.16 -19.14 11.86
N SER A 66 7.00 -19.82 12.65
CA SER A 66 8.22 -19.23 13.22
C SER A 66 9.23 -18.81 12.15
N THR A 67 9.36 -19.57 11.07
CA THR A 67 10.23 -19.21 9.93
C THR A 67 9.71 -17.98 9.22
N LEU A 68 8.39 -17.91 8.97
CA LEU A 68 7.76 -16.75 8.36
C LEU A 68 7.88 -15.50 9.25
N HIS A 69 7.72 -15.60 10.57
CA HIS A 69 7.94 -14.47 11.47
C HIS A 69 9.36 -13.91 11.40
N ARG A 70 10.37 -14.79 11.36
CA ARG A 70 11.77 -14.37 11.25
C ARG A 70 12.08 -13.72 9.91
N ALA A 71 11.54 -14.27 8.83
CA ALA A 71 11.67 -13.68 7.50
C ALA A 71 10.92 -12.34 7.42
N ALA A 72 9.72 -12.23 8.00
CA ALA A 72 8.93 -11.01 8.06
C ALA A 72 9.68 -9.89 8.80
N ALA A 73 10.23 -10.21 9.98
CA ALA A 73 11.02 -9.28 10.77
C ALA A 73 12.27 -8.81 10.03
N ALA A 74 13.01 -9.73 9.38
CA ALA A 74 14.19 -9.38 8.60
C ALA A 74 13.87 -8.54 7.35
N LEU A 75 12.67 -8.68 6.80
CA LEU A 75 12.18 -7.85 5.70
C LEU A 75 11.48 -6.57 6.23
N GLY A 76 11.14 -6.45 7.51
CA GLY A 76 10.28 -5.34 7.95
C GLY A 76 8.92 -5.34 7.25
N VAL A 77 8.26 -6.50 7.19
CA VAL A 77 6.84 -6.64 6.79
C VAL A 77 6.04 -7.33 7.88
N ILE A 78 4.71 -7.20 7.82
CA ILE A 78 3.81 -8.06 8.58
C ILE A 78 3.78 -9.45 7.94
N ILE A 79 3.64 -10.50 8.75
CA ILE A 79 3.56 -11.90 8.28
C ILE A 79 2.44 -12.14 7.25
N THR A 80 1.36 -11.37 7.31
CA THR A 80 0.23 -11.41 6.36
C THR A 80 0.66 -11.10 4.93
N ALA A 81 1.73 -10.34 4.73
CA ALA A 81 2.25 -9.98 3.41
C ALA A 81 2.66 -11.20 2.57
N PHE A 82 2.99 -12.33 3.20
CA PHE A 82 3.30 -13.58 2.49
C PHE A 82 2.09 -14.29 1.91
N PHE A 83 0.89 -13.96 2.40
CA PHE A 83 -0.37 -14.58 2.00
C PHE A 83 -1.20 -13.68 1.08
N GLU A 84 -0.76 -12.44 0.89
CA GLU A 84 -1.31 -11.57 -0.14
C GLU A 84 -1.05 -12.20 -1.51
N VAL A 85 -2.11 -12.65 -2.17
CA VAL A 85 -2.06 -12.94 -3.60
C VAL A 85 -2.07 -11.59 -4.31
N PRO A 86 -0.99 -11.21 -5.03
CA PRO A 86 -1.05 -10.03 -5.87
C PRO A 86 -2.16 -10.27 -6.89
N ALA A 87 -3.27 -9.54 -6.78
CA ALA A 87 -4.32 -9.63 -7.78
C ALA A 87 -3.69 -9.35 -9.16
N PRO A 88 -3.95 -10.17 -10.18
CA PRO A 88 -3.40 -9.95 -11.51
C PRO A 88 -3.83 -8.55 -11.96
N ARG A 89 -2.83 -7.70 -12.21
CA ARG A 89 -3.10 -6.33 -12.64
C ARG A 89 -3.78 -6.35 -14.01
N ARG A 90 -4.80 -5.50 -14.18
CA ARG A 90 -5.64 -5.45 -15.37
C ARG A 90 -5.36 -4.18 -16.17
N ASN A 91 -5.45 -4.30 -17.49
CA ASN A 91 -5.35 -3.15 -18.40
C ASN A 91 -6.64 -2.30 -18.41
N VAL A 92 -7.74 -2.82 -17.86
CA VAL A 92 -9.00 -2.10 -17.68
C VAL A 92 -9.53 -2.44 -16.29
N VAL A 93 -9.85 -1.41 -15.51
CA VAL A 93 -10.46 -1.53 -14.18
C VAL A 93 -11.73 -0.69 -14.15
N CYS A 94 -12.83 -1.30 -13.72
CA CYS A 94 -14.07 -0.60 -13.37
C CYS A 94 -14.27 -0.78 -11.86
N LEU A 95 -13.71 0.14 -11.06
CA LEU A 95 -13.83 0.12 -9.61
C LEU A 95 -15.11 0.82 -9.18
N ARG A 96 -16.04 0.07 -8.59
CA ARG A 96 -17.26 0.63 -7.99
C ARG A 96 -16.92 1.29 -6.66
N SER A 97 -17.63 2.37 -6.31
CA SER A 97 -17.41 3.09 -5.05
C SER A 97 -17.50 2.19 -3.83
N VAL A 98 -18.46 1.27 -3.79
CA VAL A 98 -18.65 0.29 -2.70
C VAL A 98 -17.50 -0.69 -2.51
N HIS A 99 -16.55 -0.75 -3.44
CA HIS A 99 -15.37 -1.62 -3.36
C HIS A 99 -14.07 -0.82 -3.18
N ARG A 100 -14.16 0.50 -2.97
CA ARG A 100 -12.99 1.31 -2.65
C ARG A 100 -12.62 1.11 -1.20
N ASN A 101 -11.33 0.94 -0.95
CA ASN A 101 -10.81 0.92 0.39
C ASN A 101 -10.40 2.34 0.75
N GLU A 102 -11.00 2.85 1.81
CA GLU A 102 -10.60 4.11 2.43
C GLU A 102 -9.43 3.82 3.37
N VAL A 103 -8.30 4.45 3.08
CA VAL A 103 -7.08 4.35 3.88
C VAL A 103 -6.96 5.64 4.69
N PRO A 104 -7.11 5.59 6.03
CA PRO A 104 -6.90 6.76 6.85
C PRO A 104 -5.41 7.12 6.89
N PHE A 105 -5.15 8.42 6.96
CA PHE A 105 -3.87 8.99 7.38
C PHE A 105 -4.15 10.01 8.50
N ASP A 106 -3.12 10.61 9.10
CA ASP A 106 -3.26 11.42 10.33
C ASP A 106 -4.32 12.53 10.27
N HIS A 107 -4.64 12.98 9.05
CA HIS A 107 -5.30 14.24 8.78
C HIS A 107 -6.41 14.13 7.72
N GLY A 108 -6.85 12.91 7.44
CA GLY A 108 -7.85 12.65 6.40
C GLY A 108 -7.87 11.22 5.91
N THR A 109 -8.47 11.02 4.74
CA THR A 109 -8.61 9.71 4.12
C THR A 109 -8.25 9.73 2.64
N LEU A 110 -7.74 8.59 2.18
CA LEU A 110 -7.31 8.37 0.81
C LEU A 110 -8.03 7.14 0.24
N GLU A 111 -8.70 7.29 -0.89
CA GLU A 111 -9.22 6.18 -1.68
C GLU A 111 -8.43 6.05 -2.98
N ASP A 112 -7.82 4.89 -3.22
CA ASP A 112 -7.21 4.57 -4.53
C ASP A 112 -8.31 4.26 -5.57
N LEU A 113 -8.35 5.04 -6.66
CA LEU A 113 -9.36 4.90 -7.71
C LEU A 113 -8.94 3.93 -8.83
N ALA A 114 -7.72 3.40 -8.77
CA ALA A 114 -7.13 2.51 -9.76
C ALA A 114 -6.62 1.19 -9.18
N VAL A 115 -7.16 0.74 -8.03
CA VAL A 115 -6.81 -0.55 -7.42
C VAL A 115 -6.84 -1.68 -8.45
N GLY A 116 -5.72 -2.40 -8.58
CA GLY A 116 -5.57 -3.52 -9.51
C GLY A 116 -5.32 -3.12 -10.97
N PHE A 117 -5.11 -1.84 -11.28
CA PHE A 117 -4.73 -1.38 -12.62
C PHE A 117 -3.25 -1.66 -12.91
N ALA A 118 -2.94 -2.02 -14.16
CA ALA A 118 -1.59 -2.36 -14.61
C ALA A 118 -0.70 -1.13 -14.85
N GLY A 119 -1.30 0.00 -15.24
CA GLY A 119 -0.56 1.23 -15.51
C GLY A 119 -0.03 1.86 -14.23
N ARG A 120 1.29 1.99 -14.11
CA ARG A 120 1.97 2.57 -12.93
C ARG A 120 2.18 4.09 -13.02
N ARG A 121 1.97 4.65 -14.21
CA ARG A 121 2.22 6.06 -14.56
C ARG A 121 1.08 7.00 -14.21
N LEU A 122 -0.07 6.48 -13.79
CA LEU A 122 -1.25 7.25 -13.42
C LEU A 122 -1.74 6.74 -12.08
N ARG A 123 -1.80 7.61 -11.08
CA ARG A 123 -2.27 7.28 -9.73
C ARG A 123 -3.40 8.24 -9.35
N PRO A 124 -4.64 7.94 -9.75
CA PRO A 124 -5.80 8.70 -9.37
C PRO A 124 -6.27 8.29 -7.96
N SER A 125 -6.55 9.29 -7.13
CA SER A 125 -7.01 9.10 -5.76
C SER A 125 -8.08 10.12 -5.44
N LEU A 126 -9.05 9.71 -4.63
CA LEU A 126 -9.97 10.64 -3.97
C LEU A 126 -9.42 10.89 -2.56
N VAL A 127 -9.19 12.15 -2.24
CA VAL A 127 -8.61 12.57 -0.96
C VAL A 127 -9.66 13.39 -0.22
N THR A 128 -9.88 13.06 1.05
CA THR A 128 -10.67 13.85 1.99
C THR A 128 -9.71 14.43 3.03
N LEU A 129 -9.74 15.75 3.23
CA LEU A 129 -8.94 16.47 4.20
C LEU A 129 -9.82 16.93 5.35
N GLU A 130 -9.43 16.61 6.58
CA GLU A 130 -10.10 17.13 7.76
C GLU A 130 -9.87 18.64 7.92
N PRO A 131 -10.79 19.37 8.60
CA PRO A 131 -10.63 20.79 8.90
C PRO A 131 -9.27 21.11 9.51
N HIS A 132 -8.70 22.26 9.16
CA HIS A 132 -7.44 22.81 9.71
C HIS A 132 -6.18 21.93 9.56
N ASN A 133 -6.22 20.92 8.68
CA ASN A 133 -5.10 20.02 8.47
C ASN A 133 -4.45 20.17 7.09
N GLY A 134 -3.18 19.77 6.98
CA GLY A 134 -2.41 19.85 5.74
C GLY A 134 -1.32 18.80 5.63
N SER A 135 -0.51 18.86 4.58
CA SER A 135 0.61 17.95 4.33
C SER A 135 1.78 18.09 5.30
N GLY A 136 1.69 18.97 6.29
CA GLY A 136 2.76 19.30 7.23
C GLY A 136 3.66 20.46 6.76
N ALA A 137 4.68 20.74 7.56
CA ALA A 137 5.59 21.89 7.36
C ALA A 137 6.67 21.62 6.30
N GLU A 138 7.06 20.35 6.10
CA GLU A 138 8.07 19.98 5.13
C GLU A 138 7.48 19.98 3.71
N PRO A 139 8.14 20.63 2.73
CA PRO A 139 7.65 20.66 1.38
C PRO A 139 7.75 19.28 0.72
N ILE A 140 6.72 18.93 -0.03
CA ILE A 140 6.69 17.75 -0.86
C ILE A 140 7.42 18.06 -2.18
N VAL A 141 8.26 17.13 -2.62
CA VAL A 141 8.94 17.14 -3.92
C VAL A 141 8.96 15.73 -4.47
N HIS A 142 8.51 15.55 -5.72
CA HIS A 142 8.57 14.27 -6.41
C HIS A 142 8.60 14.43 -7.94
N THR A 143 8.78 13.34 -8.67
CA THR A 143 8.88 13.38 -10.13
C THR A 143 7.51 13.47 -10.80
N GLY A 144 7.48 14.00 -12.03
CA GLY A 144 6.29 14.00 -12.89
C GLY A 144 5.37 15.20 -12.68
N PHE A 145 4.06 14.97 -12.85
CA PHE A 145 3.04 16.01 -12.72
C PHE A 145 1.98 15.62 -11.71
N GLU A 146 1.41 16.64 -11.09
CA GLU A 146 0.29 16.53 -10.17
C GLU A 146 -0.87 17.35 -10.71
N PHE A 147 -2.04 16.71 -10.78
CA PHE A 147 -3.30 17.34 -11.12
C PHE A 147 -4.26 17.22 -9.95
N VAL A 148 -4.82 18.36 -9.55
CA VAL A 148 -5.75 18.48 -8.44
C VAL A 148 -7.05 19.07 -8.97
N TYR A 149 -8.18 18.50 -8.57
CA TYR A 149 -9.51 19.04 -8.86
C TYR A 149 -10.34 19.07 -7.58
N CYS A 150 -10.78 20.25 -7.16
CA CYS A 150 -11.56 20.42 -5.94
C CYS A 150 -13.02 19.99 -6.19
N LEU A 151 -13.51 19.04 -5.40
CA LEU A 151 -14.87 18.51 -5.48
C LEU A 151 -15.79 19.20 -4.48
N GLU A 152 -15.33 19.35 -3.23
CA GLU A 152 -16.09 19.92 -2.10
C GLU A 152 -15.14 20.67 -1.17
N GLY A 153 -15.64 21.67 -0.46
CA GLY A 153 -14.84 22.51 0.45
C GLY A 153 -13.89 23.46 -0.30
N CYS A 154 -12.76 23.78 0.30
CA CYS A 154 -11.71 24.64 -0.27
C CYS A 154 -10.34 24.04 0.08
N ILE A 155 -9.43 23.94 -0.89
CA ILE A 155 -8.06 23.47 -0.65
C ILE A 155 -7.07 24.54 -1.05
N THR A 156 -6.17 24.89 -0.13
CA THR A 156 -5.07 25.81 -0.37
C THR A 156 -3.82 25.01 -0.72
N TYR A 157 -3.28 25.19 -1.93
CA TYR A 157 -1.97 24.71 -2.34
C TYR A 157 -0.96 25.85 -2.29
N ARG A 158 0.24 25.56 -1.79
CA ARG A 158 1.41 26.40 -1.99
C ARG A 158 2.37 25.67 -2.90
N VAL A 159 2.71 26.25 -4.05
CA VAL A 159 3.63 25.65 -5.03
C VAL A 159 4.67 26.69 -5.40
N ASP A 160 5.95 26.37 -5.20
CA ASP A 160 7.09 27.27 -5.47
C ASP A 160 6.90 28.68 -4.87
N GLY A 161 6.43 28.72 -3.61
CA GLY A 161 6.16 29.95 -2.86
C GLY A 161 4.87 30.69 -3.21
N GLN A 162 4.21 30.37 -4.32
CA GLN A 162 2.92 30.93 -4.72
C GLN A 162 1.75 30.20 -4.05
N VAL A 163 0.68 30.91 -3.73
CA VAL A 163 -0.52 30.35 -3.06
C VAL A 163 -1.69 30.28 -4.03
N TYR A 164 -2.33 29.13 -4.09
CA TYR A 164 -3.49 28.83 -4.94
C TYR A 164 -4.61 28.27 -4.06
N ARG A 165 -5.73 29.00 -3.95
CA ARG A 165 -6.93 28.53 -3.26
C ARG A 165 -7.90 27.96 -4.30
N LEU A 166 -8.30 26.72 -4.13
CA LEU A 166 -9.17 25.98 -5.04
C LEU A 166 -10.55 25.82 -4.43
N ALA A 167 -11.56 26.43 -5.04
CA ALA A 167 -12.96 26.23 -4.72
C ALA A 167 -13.54 25.04 -5.51
N PRO A 168 -14.74 24.53 -5.18
CA PRO A 168 -15.34 23.41 -5.91
C PRO A 168 -15.48 23.72 -7.40
N GLY A 169 -14.92 22.84 -8.24
CA GLY A 169 -14.85 23.01 -9.69
C GLY A 169 -13.52 23.57 -10.21
N ASP A 170 -12.68 24.12 -9.34
CA ASP A 170 -11.34 24.59 -9.71
C ASP A 170 -10.37 23.41 -9.85
N SER A 171 -9.34 23.63 -10.67
CA SER A 171 -8.26 22.67 -10.86
C SER A 171 -6.89 23.34 -10.85
N LEU A 172 -5.88 22.57 -10.46
CA LEU A 172 -4.48 22.97 -10.46
C LEU A 172 -3.66 21.86 -11.12
N ILE A 173 -2.72 22.23 -11.98
CA ILE A 173 -1.73 21.31 -12.56
C ILE A 173 -0.35 21.95 -12.50
N PHE A 174 0.64 21.18 -12.08
CA PHE A 174 2.02 21.66 -11.97
C PHE A 174 3.03 20.51 -12.08
N GLU A 175 4.29 20.88 -12.29
CA GLU A 175 5.41 19.95 -12.26
C GLU A 175 5.78 19.64 -10.81
N SER A 176 5.71 18.38 -10.41
CA SER A 176 5.82 17.98 -9.00
C SER A 176 7.22 18.12 -8.40
N HIS A 177 8.22 18.45 -9.22
CA HIS A 177 9.57 18.76 -8.75
C HIS A 177 9.63 20.16 -8.09
N LEU A 178 8.62 20.99 -8.33
CA LEU A 178 8.43 22.25 -7.61
C LEU A 178 8.02 21.93 -6.16
N PRO A 179 8.69 22.52 -5.14
CA PRO A 179 8.31 22.34 -3.75
C PRO A 179 6.87 22.75 -3.52
N HIS A 180 6.06 21.86 -2.93
CA HIS A 180 4.65 22.12 -2.70
C HIS A 180 4.14 21.58 -1.37
N CYS A 181 3.07 22.19 -0.86
CA CYS A 181 2.28 21.69 0.26
C CYS A 181 0.80 22.02 0.04
N TRP A 182 -0.08 21.31 0.74
CA TRP A 182 -1.51 21.55 0.70
C TRP A 182 -2.09 21.64 2.10
N GLN A 183 -3.20 22.37 2.24
CA GLN A 183 -3.90 22.57 3.50
C GLN A 183 -5.39 22.79 3.27
N ASN A 184 -6.21 22.26 4.18
CA ASN A 184 -7.57 22.71 4.41
C ASN A 184 -7.56 23.74 5.54
N GLU A 185 -7.82 25.00 5.21
CA GLU A 185 -7.84 26.13 6.17
C GLU A 185 -9.26 26.39 6.71
N GLU A 186 -10.25 25.63 6.25
CA GLU A 186 -11.66 25.84 6.57
C GLU A 186 -12.12 24.96 7.73
N ASP A 187 -13.28 25.29 8.32
CA ASP A 187 -13.93 24.55 9.42
C ASP A 187 -14.68 23.28 8.97
N THR A 188 -14.71 23.01 7.66
CA THR A 188 -15.41 21.86 7.07
C THR A 188 -14.45 20.98 6.28
N PRO A 189 -14.68 19.66 6.20
CA PRO A 189 -13.87 18.79 5.35
C PRO A 189 -13.83 19.26 3.89
N ALA A 190 -12.69 19.06 3.24
CA ALA A 190 -12.52 19.33 1.82
C ALA A 190 -12.21 18.04 1.06
N ARG A 191 -12.69 17.92 -0.18
CA ARG A 191 -12.49 16.71 -1.01
C ARG A 191 -11.93 17.08 -2.37
N MET A 192 -10.94 16.31 -2.82
CA MET A 192 -10.30 16.51 -4.13
C MET A 192 -10.08 15.21 -4.86
N LEU A 193 -10.16 15.28 -6.19
CA LEU A 193 -9.55 14.29 -7.07
C LEU A 193 -8.08 14.69 -7.25
N LEU A 194 -7.19 13.82 -6.79
CA LEU A 194 -5.75 13.94 -6.96
C LEU A 194 -5.28 12.94 -8.01
N VAL A 195 -4.50 13.38 -8.99
CA VAL A 195 -3.93 12.51 -10.01
C VAL A 195 -2.42 12.76 -10.08
N LEU A 196 -1.65 11.77 -9.67
CA LEU A 196 -0.19 11.81 -9.71
C LEU A 196 0.32 11.03 -10.92
N THR A 197 1.23 11.63 -11.68
CA THR A 197 1.84 11.04 -12.87
C THR A 197 3.36 10.98 -12.77
N PRO A 198 3.92 10.13 -11.88
CA PRO A 198 5.35 10.05 -11.68
C PRO A 198 6.07 9.60 -12.96
N THR A 199 7.23 10.20 -13.22
CA THR A 199 8.09 9.82 -14.35
C THR A 199 9.15 8.79 -13.97
N ASP A 200 9.39 8.59 -12.67
CA ASP A 200 10.24 7.52 -12.11
C ASP A 200 9.39 6.42 -11.43
N ASP A 201 9.62 5.17 -11.84
CA ASP A 201 8.92 3.99 -11.33
C ASP A 201 9.28 3.64 -9.87
N LEU A 202 10.41 4.14 -9.37
CA LEU A 202 10.85 3.98 -7.97
C LEU A 202 10.22 5.02 -7.05
N ASP A 203 9.70 6.11 -7.60
CA ASP A 203 9.14 7.19 -6.81
C ASP A 203 7.83 6.79 -6.11
N ARG A 204 7.68 7.29 -4.88
CA ARG A 204 6.59 6.97 -3.96
C ARG A 204 5.83 8.25 -3.58
N PRO A 205 5.28 9.01 -4.55
CA PRO A 205 4.66 10.30 -4.27
C PRO A 205 3.49 10.20 -3.28
N VAL A 206 2.64 9.16 -3.36
CA VAL A 206 1.56 8.93 -2.37
C VAL A 206 2.07 8.87 -0.93
N HIS A 207 3.22 8.25 -0.67
CA HIS A 207 3.82 8.19 0.67
C HIS A 207 4.41 9.54 1.10
N ARG A 208 4.88 10.36 0.15
CA ARG A 208 5.39 11.71 0.44
C ARG A 208 4.27 12.69 0.76
N HIS A 209 3.10 12.51 0.14
CA HIS A 209 1.90 13.30 0.39
C HIS A 209 1.19 12.90 1.68
N PHE A 210 1.08 11.59 1.90
CA PHE A 210 0.23 11.01 2.95
C PHE A 210 1.06 10.02 3.76
N THR A 211 1.96 10.54 4.58
CA THR A 211 2.61 9.73 5.60
C THR A 211 1.53 9.26 6.57
N ALA A 212 1.40 7.94 6.76
CA ALA A 212 0.72 7.43 7.94
C ALA A 212 1.58 7.82 9.14
N GLY A 213 1.00 8.45 10.16
CA GLY A 213 1.74 8.80 11.35
C GLY A 213 2.39 7.56 11.94
N ASP A 214 3.69 7.66 12.21
CA ASP A 214 4.37 6.78 13.15
C ASP A 214 3.73 6.97 14.54
N THR A 215 2.60 6.32 14.77
CA THR A 215 2.02 6.17 16.10
C THR A 215 2.42 4.82 16.67
N ALA A 216 3.68 4.68 17.06
CA ALA A 216 4.11 3.78 18.12
C ALA A 216 5.56 4.10 18.54
N GLU A 217 5.77 4.17 19.86
CA GLU A 217 7.08 4.12 20.54
C GLU A 217 7.94 5.39 20.58
N GLN A 218 7.44 6.44 21.25
CA GLN A 218 8.33 7.33 22.01
C GLN A 218 7.66 7.96 23.24
N GLN A 219 6.95 7.15 24.03
CA GLN A 219 6.63 7.47 25.43
C GLN A 219 6.76 6.19 26.27
N ASN A 220 8.00 5.80 26.53
CA ASN A 220 8.38 5.10 27.76
C ASN A 220 9.90 4.90 27.81
N SER A 221 10.58 5.75 28.56
CA SER A 221 11.66 5.36 29.49
C SER A 221 12.13 6.59 30.27
N PRO A 222 12.67 6.38 31.48
CA PRO A 222 12.13 6.89 32.74
C PRO A 222 12.55 8.31 33.13
#